data_AF-A0A9Q0R9D5-F1
#
_entry.id   AF-A0A9Q0R9D5-F1
#
_cell.length_a   1.000
_cell.length_b   1.000
_cell.length_c   1.000
_cell.angle_alpha   90.00
_cell.angle_beta   90.00
_cell.angle_gamma   90.00
#
_symmetry.space_group_name_H-M   'P 1'
#
loop_
_entity.id
_entity.type
_entity.pdbx_description
1 polymer ?
#
loop_
_entity_poly.entity_id
_entity_poly.type
_entity_poly.pdbx_seq_one_letter_code
_entity_poly.pdbx_strand_id
1 'polypeptide(L)'
;MGIQYGNDLVRCPSGAKFLNYPTLVIMSIITAILSGVLVYIIFKKYRFFILLSKRVEVQTITTTGWTLFFVCIFIREVFEAIRSGISNNEERKIDAVIFFFSLAFVTARITILSFSLYYNYVQSNDSLRLDEDDENYYDKVSEITPINQQNNNQYQKSGTKFLIILMILLVIFFVLLYVKIYYPSSTPILVLLIIAFAFQEAPAVLLSILIIIKKRNAVNISSKIFLGIAVVFQVLHDITSTVLIDVMPDGCPFYIGSWVNFFSLLYIGSLVLYFLFIRMEFFRNQRVIIFSKINSEDLD
;
A
#
# COMPACT_ATOMS: atom_id res chain seq x y z
N MET A 1 -34.99 4.71 12.98
CA MET A 1 -34.51 3.38 12.59
C MET A 1 -32.99 3.46 12.50
N GLY A 2 -32.27 2.89 13.46
CA GLY A 2 -30.81 2.91 13.45
C GLY A 2 -30.28 1.86 12.50
N ILE A 3 -29.45 2.25 11.54
CA ILE A 3 -28.72 1.30 10.69
C ILE A 3 -27.82 0.46 11.60
N GLN A 4 -27.99 -0.86 11.51
CA GLN A 4 -27.09 -1.81 12.14
C GLN A 4 -25.83 -1.88 11.29
N TYR A 5 -24.85 -1.02 11.57
CA TYR A 5 -23.49 -1.23 11.11
C TYR A 5 -23.03 -2.60 11.65
N GLY A 6 -23.08 -3.64 10.81
CA GLY A 6 -22.72 -5.00 11.17
C GLY A 6 -23.74 -6.11 10.86
N ASN A 7 -25.01 -5.82 10.49
CA ASN A 7 -25.99 -6.87 10.18
C ASN A 7 -26.29 -7.11 8.69
N ASP A 8 -25.77 -6.28 7.78
CA ASP A 8 -26.09 -6.35 6.35
C ASP A 8 -25.05 -7.12 5.51
N LEU A 9 -24.01 -7.67 6.13
CA LEU A 9 -23.11 -8.60 5.44
C LEU A 9 -23.90 -9.89 5.14
N VAL A 10 -23.95 -10.28 3.87
CA VAL A 10 -24.64 -11.49 3.38
C VAL A 10 -24.18 -12.70 4.18
N ARG A 11 -25.09 -13.27 4.99
CA ARG A 11 -24.83 -14.45 5.82
C ARG A 11 -24.85 -15.69 4.93
N CYS A 12 -23.67 -16.14 4.53
CA CYS A 12 -23.52 -17.45 3.93
C CYS A 12 -23.72 -18.55 4.98
N PRO A 13 -24.30 -19.71 4.62
CA PRO A 13 -24.52 -20.81 5.54
C PRO A 13 -23.16 -21.24 6.12
N SER A 14 -22.95 -20.90 7.39
CA SER A 14 -21.78 -21.34 8.15
C SER A 14 -22.31 -22.06 9.38
N GLY A 15 -21.90 -23.31 9.59
CA GLY A 15 -22.33 -24.10 10.75
C GLY A 15 -21.81 -23.56 12.10
N ALA A 16 -21.15 -22.40 12.11
CA ALA A 16 -20.55 -21.78 13.28
C ALA A 16 -21.59 -20.90 14.00
N LYS A 17 -22.07 -21.34 15.16
CA LYS A 17 -23.06 -20.59 15.96
C LYS A 17 -22.47 -19.40 16.74
N PHE A 18 -21.14 -19.33 16.87
CA PHE A 18 -20.45 -18.38 17.76
C PHE A 18 -19.81 -17.19 17.03
N LEU A 19 -19.80 -17.18 15.70
CA LEU A 19 -19.21 -16.11 14.89
C LEU A 19 -20.23 -15.65 13.86
N ASN A 20 -20.47 -14.34 13.78
CA ASN A 20 -21.38 -13.77 12.79
C ASN A 20 -20.82 -13.93 11.37
N TYR A 21 -19.50 -13.79 11.20
CA TYR A 21 -18.80 -13.81 9.91
C TYR A 21 -17.48 -14.61 9.97
N PRO A 22 -17.52 -15.94 10.17
CA PRO A 22 -16.32 -16.74 10.41
C PRO A 22 -15.32 -16.69 9.25
N THR A 23 -15.79 -16.61 8.01
CA THR A 23 -14.90 -16.55 6.84
C THR A 23 -14.15 -15.23 6.73
N LEU A 24 -14.81 -14.11 7.01
CA LEU A 24 -14.16 -12.79 7.02
C LEU A 24 -13.10 -12.73 8.14
N VAL A 25 -13.43 -13.22 9.33
CA VAL A 25 -12.49 -13.34 10.46
C VAL A 25 -11.26 -14.16 10.06
N ILE A 26 -11.45 -15.32 9.44
CA ILE A 26 -10.34 -16.17 8.98
C ILE A 26 -9.50 -15.44 7.92
N MET A 27 -10.11 -14.80 6.94
CA MET A 27 -9.39 -14.05 5.89
C MET A 27 -8.57 -12.91 6.47
N SER A 28 -9.13 -12.14 7.41
CA SER A 28 -8.40 -11.06 8.08
C SER A 28 -7.24 -11.60 8.94
N ILE A 29 -7.43 -12.70 9.66
CA ILE A 29 -6.34 -13.35 10.41
C ILE A 29 -5.22 -13.82 9.47
N ILE A 30 -5.55 -14.47 8.36
CA ILE A 30 -4.56 -14.91 7.36
C ILE A 30 -3.81 -13.71 6.80
N THR A 31 -4.51 -12.63 6.47
CA THR A 31 -3.92 -11.40 5.92
C THR A 31 -3.03 -10.69 6.94
N ALA A 32 -3.43 -10.66 8.21
CA ALA A 32 -2.61 -10.17 9.32
C ALA A 32 -1.33 -11.01 9.47
N ILE A 33 -1.44 -12.35 9.55
CA ILE A 33 -0.26 -13.22 9.67
C ILE A 33 0.68 -13.02 8.48
N LEU A 34 0.14 -13.00 7.25
CA LEU A 34 0.93 -12.78 6.05
C LEU A 34 1.66 -11.44 6.09
N SER A 35 0.96 -10.34 6.35
CA SER A 35 1.57 -9.00 6.42
C SER A 35 2.64 -8.93 7.51
N GLY A 36 2.42 -9.53 8.69
CA GLY A 36 3.42 -9.63 9.75
C GLY A 36 4.68 -10.39 9.33
N VAL A 37 4.52 -11.51 8.62
CA VAL A 37 5.65 -12.27 8.05
C VAL A 37 6.40 -11.44 7.00
N LEU A 38 5.69 -10.71 6.13
CA LEU A 38 6.31 -9.84 5.12
C LEU A 38 7.09 -8.69 5.78
N VAL A 39 6.55 -8.04 6.82
CA VAL A 39 7.27 -7.03 7.63
C VAL A 39 8.56 -7.61 8.19
N TYR A 40 8.50 -8.80 8.80
CA TYR A 40 9.67 -9.46 9.38
C TYR A 40 10.74 -9.72 8.31
N ILE A 41 10.34 -10.24 7.14
CA ILE A 41 11.27 -10.53 6.05
C ILE A 41 11.90 -9.23 5.52
N ILE A 42 11.11 -8.17 5.29
CA ILE A 42 11.61 -6.88 4.79
C ILE A 42 12.60 -6.27 5.79
N PHE A 43 12.22 -6.20 7.05
CA PHE A 43 13.05 -5.61 8.08
C PHE A 43 14.37 -6.36 8.28
N LYS A 44 14.34 -7.71 8.27
CA LYS A 44 15.53 -8.52 8.54
C LYS A 44 16.43 -8.70 7.31
N LYS A 45 15.84 -8.95 6.13
CA LYS A 45 16.58 -9.36 4.92
C LYS A 45 16.84 -8.21 3.95
N TYR A 46 15.91 -7.28 3.81
CA TYR A 46 15.97 -6.24 2.78
C TYR A 46 16.40 -4.86 3.32
N ARG A 47 16.80 -4.79 4.60
CA ARG A 47 17.36 -3.58 5.20
C ARG A 47 18.87 -3.44 4.98
N PHE A 48 19.61 -4.54 5.07
CA PHE A 48 21.07 -4.51 4.99
C PHE A 48 21.57 -5.49 3.93
N PHE A 49 22.68 -5.14 3.27
CA PHE A 49 23.44 -6.08 2.46
C PHE A 49 24.92 -6.06 2.84
N ILE A 50 25.59 -7.17 2.62
CA ILE A 50 27.01 -7.32 2.94
C ILE A 50 27.79 -7.12 1.65
N LEU A 51 28.63 -6.08 1.60
CA LEU A 51 29.55 -5.80 0.51
C LEU A 51 30.97 -5.76 1.09
N LEU A 52 31.85 -6.65 0.62
CA LEU A 52 33.25 -6.75 1.07
C LEU A 52 33.35 -6.84 2.62
N SER A 53 32.58 -7.73 3.23
CA SER A 53 32.50 -7.94 4.69
C SER A 53 32.00 -6.74 5.51
N LYS A 54 31.64 -5.60 4.90
CA LYS A 54 30.97 -4.48 5.56
C LYS A 54 29.47 -4.51 5.29
N ARG A 55 28.68 -4.25 6.33
CA ARG A 55 27.22 -4.08 6.18
C ARG A 55 26.95 -2.68 5.65
N VAL A 56 26.42 -2.61 4.44
CA VAL A 56 25.96 -1.37 3.81
C VAL A 56 24.43 -1.35 3.92
N GLU A 57 23.88 -0.26 4.45
CA GLU A 57 22.44 -0.07 4.51
C GLU A 57 21.94 0.36 3.12
N VAL A 58 20.97 -0.38 2.56
CA VAL A 58 20.31 0.05 1.32
C VAL A 58 19.46 1.27 1.66
N GLN A 59 19.41 2.28 0.77
CA GLN A 59 18.68 3.54 0.96
C GLN A 59 17.44 3.38 1.85
N THR A 60 17.55 3.88 3.08
CA THR A 60 16.66 3.55 4.21
C THR A 60 15.20 3.91 3.99
N ILE A 61 14.93 4.89 3.11
CA ILE A 61 13.61 5.51 2.97
C ILE A 61 12.63 4.56 2.26
N THR A 62 13.04 3.86 1.21
CA THR A 62 12.15 2.97 0.44
C THR A 62 11.78 1.72 1.25
N THR A 63 12.75 1.07 1.88
CA THR A 63 12.50 -0.10 2.75
C THR A 63 11.65 0.25 3.96
N THR A 64 11.86 1.41 4.58
CA THR A 64 11.05 1.87 5.73
C THR A 64 9.61 2.15 5.31
N GLY A 65 9.39 2.82 4.16
CA GLY A 65 8.05 3.06 3.63
C GLY A 65 7.27 1.77 3.38
N TRP A 66 7.89 0.79 2.70
CA TRP A 66 7.25 -0.52 2.48
C TRP A 66 7.01 -1.30 3.76
N THR A 67 7.91 -1.21 4.74
CA THR A 67 7.71 -1.83 6.06
C THR A 67 6.49 -1.22 6.76
N LEU A 68 6.39 0.11 6.79
CA LEU A 68 5.25 0.81 7.37
C LEU A 68 3.94 0.50 6.63
N PHE A 69 3.98 0.35 5.31
CA PHE A 69 2.82 -0.07 4.51
C PHE A 69 2.26 -1.41 4.99
N PHE A 70 3.09 -2.45 5.15
CA PHE A 70 2.63 -3.74 5.64
C PHE A 70 2.26 -3.72 7.14
N VAL A 71 2.89 -2.87 7.95
CA VAL A 71 2.48 -2.67 9.36
C VAL A 71 1.07 -2.08 9.45
N CYS A 72 0.74 -1.08 8.63
CA CYS A 72 -0.61 -0.52 8.61
C CYS A 72 -1.66 -1.58 8.22
N ILE A 73 -1.32 -2.46 7.28
CA ILE A 73 -2.19 -3.58 6.87
C ILE A 73 -2.34 -4.58 8.02
N PHE A 74 -1.25 -4.96 8.66
CA PHE A 74 -1.27 -5.86 9.83
C PHE A 74 -2.23 -5.34 10.91
N ILE A 75 -2.08 -4.08 11.32
CA ILE A 75 -2.89 -3.48 12.38
C ILE A 75 -4.36 -3.38 11.96
N ARG A 76 -4.62 -2.96 10.71
CA ARG A 76 -5.98 -2.89 10.16
C ARG A 76 -6.67 -4.25 10.19
N GLU A 77 -6.02 -5.31 9.71
CA GLU A 77 -6.63 -6.63 9.63
C GLU A 77 -6.84 -7.26 11.02
N VAL A 78 -5.99 -6.94 12.00
CA VAL A 78 -6.26 -7.28 13.41
C VAL A 78 -7.54 -6.60 13.90
N PHE A 79 -7.72 -5.31 13.63
CA PHE A 79 -8.96 -4.61 13.98
C PHE A 79 -10.18 -5.17 13.26
N GLU A 80 -10.07 -5.49 11.98
CA GLU A 80 -11.17 -6.07 11.20
C GLU A 80 -11.55 -7.47 11.68
N ALA A 81 -10.57 -8.29 12.07
CA ALA A 81 -10.80 -9.60 12.66
C ALA A 81 -11.51 -9.50 14.03
N ILE A 82 -11.08 -8.58 14.89
CA ILE A 82 -11.74 -8.30 16.17
C ILE A 82 -13.17 -7.83 15.92
N ARG A 83 -13.35 -6.86 15.03
CA ARG A 83 -14.64 -6.28 14.68
C ARG A 83 -15.62 -7.33 14.17
N SER A 84 -15.19 -8.15 13.22
CA SER A 84 -16.00 -9.22 12.62
C SER A 84 -16.32 -10.36 13.60
N GLY A 85 -15.52 -10.48 14.67
CA GLY A 85 -15.72 -11.44 15.76
C GLY A 85 -16.67 -10.95 16.86
N ILE A 86 -16.89 -9.64 17.01
CA ILE A 86 -17.82 -9.08 18.00
C ILE A 86 -19.25 -9.40 17.56
N SER A 87 -19.88 -10.34 18.28
CA SER A 87 -21.21 -10.85 17.93
C SER A 87 -22.37 -10.02 18.53
N ASN A 88 -22.10 -9.21 19.56
CA ASN A 88 -23.15 -8.64 20.41
C ASN A 88 -23.51 -7.18 20.08
N ASN A 89 -24.81 -6.93 19.93
CA ASN A 89 -25.40 -5.60 19.73
C ASN A 89 -25.15 -4.60 20.88
N GLU A 90 -24.67 -5.06 22.04
CA GLU A 90 -24.41 -4.21 23.21
C GLU A 90 -23.09 -3.42 23.09
N GLU A 91 -22.20 -3.79 22.16
CA GLU A 91 -20.85 -3.21 22.02
C GLU A 91 -20.75 -2.14 20.90
N ARG A 92 -21.87 -1.51 20.52
CA ARG A 92 -21.91 -0.52 19.41
C ARG A 92 -20.88 0.61 19.51
N LYS A 93 -20.56 1.06 20.73
CA LYS A 93 -19.55 2.10 20.94
C LYS A 93 -18.15 1.61 20.61
N ILE A 94 -17.84 0.36 20.97
CA ILE A 94 -16.55 -0.29 20.71
C ILE A 94 -16.42 -0.55 19.21
N ASP A 95 -17.47 -1.08 18.56
CA ASP A 95 -17.50 -1.29 17.10
C ASP A 95 -17.23 0.02 16.33
N ALA A 96 -17.89 1.11 16.72
CA ALA A 96 -17.67 2.42 16.08
C ALA A 96 -16.22 2.90 16.23
N VAL A 97 -15.62 2.77 17.42
CA VAL A 97 -14.23 3.15 17.67
C VAL A 97 -13.27 2.29 16.83
N ILE A 98 -13.45 0.97 16.81
CA ILE A 98 -12.63 0.05 16.01
C ILE A 98 -12.76 0.37 14.52
N PHE A 99 -13.97 0.70 14.05
CA PHE A 99 -14.20 1.13 12.68
C PHE A 99 -13.42 2.39 12.32
N PHE A 100 -13.46 3.44 13.15
CA PHE A 100 -12.70 4.67 12.93
C PHE A 100 -11.18 4.41 12.89
N PHE A 101 -10.67 3.56 13.79
CA PHE A 101 -9.25 3.17 13.76
C PHE A 101 -8.92 2.40 12.49
N SER A 102 -9.72 1.41 12.10
CA SER A 102 -9.53 0.63 10.86
C SER A 102 -9.46 1.56 9.64
N LEU A 103 -10.38 2.52 9.53
CA LEU A 103 -10.37 3.54 8.48
C LEU A 103 -9.13 4.42 8.50
N ALA A 104 -8.67 4.84 9.68
CA ALA A 104 -7.43 5.63 9.79
C ALA A 104 -6.22 4.86 9.24
N PHE A 105 -6.16 3.55 9.51
CA PHE A 105 -5.12 2.69 8.95
C PHE A 105 -5.25 2.47 7.44
N VAL A 106 -6.48 2.49 6.87
CA VAL A 106 -6.69 2.50 5.42
C VAL A 106 -6.02 3.72 4.80
N THR A 107 -6.30 4.92 5.31
CA THR A 107 -5.69 6.11 4.70
C THR A 107 -4.20 6.22 4.98
N ALA A 108 -3.74 5.85 6.18
CA ALA A 108 -2.31 5.79 6.48
C ALA A 108 -1.58 4.86 5.49
N ARG A 109 -2.14 3.67 5.22
CA ARG A 109 -1.63 2.73 4.22
C ARG A 109 -1.54 3.37 2.83
N ILE A 110 -2.59 4.04 2.35
CA ILE A 110 -2.59 4.69 1.02
C ILE A 110 -1.52 5.79 0.94
N THR A 111 -1.40 6.58 2.01
CA THR A 111 -0.42 7.65 2.14
C THR A 111 1.00 7.10 2.03
N ILE A 112 1.29 6.06 2.83
CA ILE A 112 2.60 5.43 2.90
C ILE A 112 2.91 4.72 1.57
N LEU A 113 1.93 4.07 0.94
CA LEU A 113 2.07 3.45 -0.37
C LEU A 113 2.42 4.49 -1.43
N SER A 114 1.63 5.56 -1.51
CA SER A 114 1.85 6.68 -2.46
C SER A 114 3.24 7.28 -2.27
N PHE A 115 3.64 7.52 -1.01
CA PHE A 115 4.97 8.02 -0.68
C PHE A 115 6.06 7.03 -1.13
N SER A 116 5.93 5.75 -0.80
CA SER A 116 6.91 4.71 -1.18
C SER A 116 7.05 4.59 -2.70
N LEU A 117 5.94 4.64 -3.44
CA LEU A 117 5.93 4.64 -4.90
C LEU A 117 6.55 5.91 -5.49
N TYR A 118 6.26 7.08 -4.93
CA TYR A 118 6.86 8.34 -5.33
C TYR A 118 8.40 8.30 -5.19
N TYR A 119 8.90 7.80 -4.07
CA TYR A 119 10.35 7.65 -3.87
C TYR A 119 10.97 6.68 -4.87
N ASN A 120 10.34 5.51 -5.12
CA ASN A 120 10.83 4.58 -6.14
C ASN A 120 10.81 5.21 -7.55
N TYR A 121 9.81 6.03 -7.85
CA TYR A 121 9.71 6.75 -9.11
C TYR A 121 10.86 7.77 -9.28
N VAL A 122 11.12 8.58 -8.25
CA VAL A 122 12.22 9.57 -8.25
C VAL A 122 13.57 8.86 -8.32
N GLN A 123 13.81 7.86 -7.47
CA GLN A 123 15.09 7.13 -7.45
C GLN A 123 15.41 6.46 -8.79
N SER A 124 14.41 5.86 -9.43
CA SER A 124 14.62 5.26 -10.75
C SER A 124 14.82 6.30 -11.85
N ASN A 125 14.44 7.57 -11.66
CA ASN A 125 14.73 8.64 -12.63
C ASN A 125 16.18 9.07 -12.52
N ASP A 126 16.72 9.14 -11.30
CA ASP A 126 18.11 9.49 -11.08
C ASP A 126 19.07 8.41 -11.61
N SER A 127 18.70 7.12 -11.51
CA SER A 127 19.54 6.04 -12.06
C SER A 127 19.64 6.04 -13.58
N LEU A 128 18.62 6.54 -14.30
CA LEU A 128 18.66 6.62 -15.77
C LEU A 128 19.67 7.65 -16.28
N ARG A 129 19.94 8.71 -15.50
CA ARG A 129 20.91 9.74 -15.89
C ARG A 129 22.34 9.20 -15.94
N LEU A 130 22.65 8.20 -15.12
CA LEU A 130 23.97 7.57 -15.10
C LEU A 130 24.21 6.71 -16.36
N ASP A 131 23.19 6.00 -16.84
CA ASP A 131 23.32 5.13 -18.02
C ASP A 131 23.38 5.92 -19.35
N GLU A 132 22.76 7.11 -19.44
CA GLU A 132 22.77 7.93 -20.67
C GLU A 132 24.08 8.71 -20.84
N ASP A 133 24.81 8.98 -19.75
CA ASP A 133 26.11 9.66 -19.82
C ASP A 133 27.26 8.70 -20.19
N ASP A 134 27.14 7.39 -19.90
CA ASP A 134 28.20 6.38 -20.09
C ASP A 134 28.62 6.13 -21.56
N GLU A 135 27.83 6.52 -22.56
CA GLU A 135 28.28 6.48 -23.97
C GLU A 135 29.26 7.61 -24.33
N ASN A 136 29.40 8.65 -23.50
CA ASN A 136 30.34 9.76 -23.68
C ASN A 136 31.21 10.06 -22.43
N TYR A 137 31.12 9.26 -21.36
CA TYR A 137 31.66 9.63 -20.04
C TYR A 137 33.15 9.31 -19.83
N TYR A 138 33.75 8.44 -20.64
CA TYR A 138 35.16 8.05 -20.44
C TYR A 138 36.17 9.20 -20.62
N ASP A 139 35.76 10.36 -21.15
CA ASP A 139 36.63 11.54 -21.36
C ASP A 139 36.42 12.68 -20.36
N LYS A 140 35.52 12.53 -19.37
CA LYS A 140 35.17 13.63 -18.42
C LYS A 140 35.24 13.27 -16.93
N VAL A 141 35.90 12.17 -16.58
CA VAL A 141 36.14 11.76 -15.19
C VAL A 141 37.34 12.51 -14.60
N SER A 142 37.22 13.82 -14.40
CA SER A 142 38.20 14.58 -13.60
C SER A 142 37.61 15.74 -12.80
N GLU A 143 36.29 15.84 -12.71
CA GLU A 143 35.63 16.77 -11.78
C GLU A 143 34.64 16.00 -10.91
N ILE A 144 35.15 15.45 -9.81
CA ILE A 144 34.34 15.01 -8.66
C ILE A 144 33.71 16.27 -8.07
N THR A 145 32.61 16.72 -8.67
CA THR A 145 31.70 17.66 -8.03
C THR A 145 30.80 16.86 -7.09
N PRO A 146 30.58 17.31 -5.84
CA PRO A 146 29.74 16.61 -4.89
C PRO A 146 28.32 16.51 -5.46
N ILE A 147 27.94 15.29 -5.82
CA ILE A 147 26.64 14.96 -6.40
C ILE A 147 25.54 15.41 -5.42
N ASN A 148 24.80 16.44 -5.84
CA ASN A 148 23.40 16.74 -5.50
C ASN A 148 23.01 17.09 -4.05
N GLN A 149 23.44 18.25 -3.53
CA GLN A 149 22.67 18.94 -2.47
C GLN A 149 21.59 19.90 -3.01
N GLN A 150 21.78 20.52 -4.18
CA GLN A 150 20.80 21.48 -4.73
C GLN A 150 19.55 20.81 -5.33
N ASN A 151 19.69 19.69 -6.05
CA ASN A 151 18.55 18.97 -6.62
C ASN A 151 17.65 18.33 -5.54
N ASN A 152 18.24 17.84 -4.44
CA ASN A 152 17.48 17.29 -3.31
C ASN A 152 16.49 18.30 -2.71
N ASN A 153 16.86 19.58 -2.64
CA ASN A 153 15.99 20.63 -2.10
C ASN A 153 14.75 20.90 -2.98
N GLN A 154 14.83 20.70 -4.30
CA GLN A 154 13.70 20.92 -5.21
C GLN A 154 12.71 19.75 -5.19
N TYR A 155 13.19 18.50 -5.19
CA TYR A 155 12.34 17.32 -5.06
C TYR A 155 11.67 17.25 -3.67
N GLN A 156 12.39 17.62 -2.61
CA GLN A 156 11.86 17.68 -1.25
C GLN A 156 10.74 18.73 -1.09
N LYS A 157 10.81 19.87 -1.80
CA LYS A 157 9.75 20.89 -1.82
C LYS A 157 8.51 20.47 -2.60
N SER A 158 8.61 19.58 -3.58
CA SER A 158 7.46 19.07 -4.34
C SER A 158 6.72 17.98 -3.56
N GLY A 159 7.47 17.04 -2.94
CA GLY A 159 6.88 15.96 -2.14
C GLY A 159 6.11 16.45 -0.91
N THR A 160 6.54 17.54 -0.27
CA THR A 160 5.82 18.13 0.88
C THR A 160 4.46 18.72 0.51
N LYS A 161 4.34 19.38 -0.65
CA LYS A 161 3.03 19.88 -1.14
C LYS A 161 2.06 18.74 -1.40
N PHE A 162 2.54 17.66 -2.01
CA PHE A 162 1.74 16.47 -2.27
C PHE A 162 1.23 15.83 -0.96
N LEU A 163 2.09 15.69 0.04
CA LEU A 163 1.70 15.20 1.38
C LEU A 163 0.66 16.09 2.05
N ILE A 164 0.79 17.42 1.96
CA ILE A 164 -0.19 18.36 2.53
C ILE A 164 -1.55 18.17 1.87
N ILE A 165 -1.61 18.07 0.53
CA ILE A 165 -2.87 17.83 -0.19
C ILE A 165 -3.50 16.52 0.27
N LEU A 166 -2.70 15.47 0.41
CA LEU A 166 -3.19 14.15 0.82
C LEU A 166 -3.71 14.17 2.28
N MET A 167 -3.07 14.92 3.18
CA MET A 167 -3.54 15.12 4.55
C MET A 167 -4.85 15.94 4.61
N ILE A 168 -5.01 16.95 3.75
CA ILE A 168 -6.27 17.71 3.67
C ILE A 168 -7.42 16.79 3.20
N LEU A 169 -7.17 15.98 2.16
CA LEU A 169 -8.15 15.00 1.68
C LEU A 169 -8.51 13.97 2.75
N LEU A 170 -7.55 13.58 3.60
CA LEU A 170 -7.78 12.72 4.75
C LEU A 170 -8.74 13.35 5.75
N VAL A 171 -8.51 14.61 6.12
CA VAL A 171 -9.39 15.33 7.04
C VAL A 171 -10.80 15.45 6.46
N ILE A 172 -10.92 15.79 5.17
CA ILE A 172 -12.23 15.87 4.48
C ILE A 172 -12.94 14.53 4.54
N PHE A 173 -12.26 13.43 4.21
CA PHE A 173 -12.85 12.08 4.28
C PHE A 173 -13.36 11.72 5.67
N PHE A 174 -12.60 12.00 6.73
CA PHE A 174 -13.06 11.74 8.10
C PHE A 174 -14.28 12.59 8.48
N VAL A 175 -14.31 13.86 8.09
CA VAL A 175 -15.47 14.73 8.33
C VAL A 175 -16.71 14.17 7.62
N LEU A 176 -16.58 13.74 6.37
CA LEU A 176 -17.69 13.16 5.61
C LEU A 176 -18.18 11.84 6.20
N LEU A 177 -17.25 11.01 6.65
CA LEU A 177 -17.56 9.75 7.32
C LEU A 177 -18.29 9.98 8.65
N TYR A 178 -17.83 10.95 9.44
CA TYR A 178 -18.50 11.39 10.66
C TYR A 178 -19.93 11.88 10.36
N VAL A 179 -20.11 12.72 9.34
CA VAL A 179 -21.43 13.19 8.91
C VAL A 179 -22.31 12.03 8.44
N LYS A 180 -21.77 11.04 7.71
CA LYS A 180 -22.51 9.85 7.27
C LYS A 180 -23.01 9.01 8.44
N ILE A 181 -22.21 8.88 9.50
CA ILE A 181 -22.61 8.16 10.73
C ILE A 181 -23.80 8.86 11.41
N TYR A 182 -23.82 10.19 11.44
CA TYR A 182 -24.94 10.96 12.01
C TYR A 182 -26.16 11.02 11.09
N TYR A 183 -25.95 11.03 9.77
CA TYR A 183 -27.00 11.15 8.74
C TYR A 183 -26.98 9.94 7.79
N PRO A 184 -27.34 8.75 8.28
CA PRO A 184 -27.19 7.49 7.55
C PRO A 184 -28.01 7.43 6.25
N SER A 185 -29.19 8.07 6.22
CA SER A 185 -30.11 8.01 5.08
C SER A 185 -29.72 8.88 3.88
N SER A 186 -28.66 9.67 4.00
CA SER A 186 -28.25 10.59 2.94
C SER A 186 -27.44 9.87 1.86
N THR A 187 -28.07 9.63 0.71
CA THR A 187 -27.42 9.19 -0.54
C THR A 187 -26.34 10.15 -1.05
N PRO A 188 -26.50 11.49 -1.05
CA PRO A 188 -25.44 12.37 -1.55
C PRO A 188 -24.16 12.29 -0.69
N ILE A 189 -24.29 12.06 0.61
CA ILE A 189 -23.13 11.87 1.50
C ILE A 189 -22.39 10.56 1.16
N LEU A 190 -23.12 9.49 0.81
CA LEU A 190 -22.51 8.23 0.37
C LEU A 190 -21.72 8.42 -0.92
N VAL A 191 -22.32 9.08 -1.92
CA VAL A 191 -21.66 9.37 -3.21
C VAL A 191 -20.39 10.19 -2.99
N LEU A 192 -20.47 11.23 -2.15
CA LEU A 192 -19.34 12.10 -1.88
C LEU A 192 -18.23 11.41 -1.09
N LEU A 193 -18.58 10.44 -0.22
CA LEU A 193 -17.62 9.55 0.45
C LEU A 193 -16.89 8.65 -0.56
N ILE A 194 -17.61 8.05 -1.51
CA ILE A 194 -17.03 7.22 -2.58
C ILE A 194 -16.06 8.06 -3.43
N ILE A 195 -16.45 9.28 -3.80
CA ILE A 195 -15.60 10.21 -4.57
C ILE A 195 -14.34 10.56 -3.77
N ALA A 196 -14.49 10.93 -2.49
CA ALA A 196 -13.35 11.26 -1.64
C ALA A 196 -12.38 10.07 -1.50
N PHE A 197 -12.92 8.86 -1.33
CA PHE A 197 -12.14 7.62 -1.28
C PHE A 197 -11.40 7.35 -2.59
N ALA A 198 -12.09 7.43 -3.73
CA ALA A 198 -11.49 7.25 -5.05
C ALA A 198 -10.37 8.28 -5.30
N PHE A 199 -10.57 9.52 -4.87
CA PHE A 199 -9.57 10.57 -4.99
C PHE A 199 -8.36 10.36 -4.06
N GLN A 200 -8.54 9.70 -2.91
CA GLN A 200 -7.44 9.31 -2.04
C GLN A 200 -6.59 8.18 -2.63
N GLU A 201 -7.20 7.19 -3.28
CA GLU A 201 -6.48 6.08 -3.94
C GLU A 201 -5.83 6.49 -5.26
N ALA A 202 -6.37 7.52 -5.94
CA ALA A 202 -5.90 7.97 -7.25
C ALA A 202 -4.38 8.22 -7.35
N PRO A 203 -3.68 8.82 -6.37
CA PRO A 203 -2.24 9.02 -6.45
C PRO A 203 -1.43 7.72 -6.44
N ALA A 204 -1.82 6.72 -5.64
CA ALA A 204 -1.15 5.42 -5.62
C ALA A 204 -1.29 4.71 -6.98
N VAL A 205 -2.49 4.76 -7.56
CA VAL A 205 -2.77 4.21 -8.90
C VAL A 205 -1.98 4.95 -9.97
N LEU A 206 -2.03 6.29 -9.97
CA LEU A 206 -1.32 7.13 -10.94
C LEU A 206 0.19 6.90 -10.90
N LEU A 207 0.80 6.88 -9.71
CA LEU A 207 2.22 6.62 -9.55
C LEU A 207 2.60 5.22 -10.03
N SER A 208 1.75 4.23 -9.77
CA SER A 208 1.96 2.87 -10.28
C SER A 208 1.95 2.83 -11.81
N ILE A 209 0.99 3.52 -12.45
CA ILE A 209 0.92 3.65 -13.91
C ILE A 209 2.18 4.33 -14.46
N LEU A 210 2.64 5.42 -13.83
CA LEU A 210 3.86 6.12 -14.23
C LEU A 210 5.10 5.22 -14.15
N ILE A 211 5.21 4.38 -13.11
CA ILE A 211 6.29 3.39 -12.97
C ILE A 211 6.21 2.31 -14.06
N ILE A 212 5.00 1.85 -14.40
CA ILE A 212 4.77 0.83 -15.42
C ILE A 212 5.15 1.35 -16.82
N ILE A 213 4.75 2.57 -17.17
CA ILE A 213 4.99 3.18 -18.50
C ILE A 213 6.46 3.52 -18.73
N LYS A 214 7.25 3.67 -17.67
CA LYS A 214 8.66 4.08 -17.73
C LYS A 214 9.53 3.23 -18.68
N LYS A 215 10.62 3.75 -19.25
CA LYS A 215 11.53 2.95 -20.11
C LYS A 215 12.11 1.71 -19.40
N ARG A 216 12.45 0.67 -20.18
CA ARG A 216 12.88 -0.66 -19.69
C ARG A 216 14.15 -0.64 -18.84
N ASN A 217 15.09 0.28 -19.11
CA ASN A 217 16.37 0.35 -18.39
C ASN A 217 16.18 0.81 -16.93
N ALA A 218 15.11 1.56 -16.64
CA ALA A 218 14.85 2.07 -15.30
C ALA A 218 14.24 1.03 -14.35
N VAL A 219 13.34 0.19 -14.87
CA VAL A 219 12.51 -0.73 -14.07
C VAL A 219 12.32 -2.04 -14.83
N ASN A 220 12.65 -3.15 -14.17
CA ASN A 220 12.50 -4.49 -14.74
C ASN A 220 11.06 -4.78 -15.16
N ILE A 221 10.87 -5.45 -16.30
CA ILE A 221 9.54 -5.83 -16.82
C ILE A 221 8.76 -6.65 -15.79
N SER A 222 9.41 -7.61 -15.14
CA SER A 222 8.78 -8.43 -14.11
C SER A 222 8.25 -7.60 -12.94
N SER A 223 9.02 -6.59 -12.48
CA SER A 223 8.58 -5.68 -11.43
C SER A 223 7.30 -4.93 -11.85
N LYS A 224 7.23 -4.47 -13.10
CA LYS A 224 6.06 -3.75 -13.62
C LYS A 224 4.83 -4.65 -13.69
N ILE A 225 4.99 -5.91 -14.11
CA ILE A 225 3.90 -6.88 -14.15
C ILE A 225 3.38 -7.13 -12.73
N PHE A 226 4.28 -7.35 -11.77
CA PHE A 226 3.89 -7.53 -10.36
C PHE A 226 3.16 -6.31 -9.81
N LEU A 227 3.68 -5.10 -10.06
CA LEU A 227 3.05 -3.85 -9.62
C LEU A 227 1.68 -3.65 -10.27
N GLY A 228 1.56 -3.88 -11.59
CA GLY A 228 0.31 -3.71 -12.32
C GLY A 228 -0.79 -4.64 -11.81
N ILE A 229 -0.49 -5.93 -11.66
CA ILE A 229 -1.46 -6.90 -11.15
C ILE A 229 -1.79 -6.59 -9.67
N ALA A 230 -0.79 -6.22 -8.85
CA ALA A 230 -1.02 -5.85 -7.45
C ALA A 230 -2.00 -4.69 -7.31
N VAL A 231 -1.82 -3.63 -8.11
CA VAL A 231 -2.69 -2.45 -8.09
C VAL A 231 -4.10 -2.78 -8.53
N VAL A 232 -4.27 -3.60 -9.58
CA VAL A 232 -5.61 -4.03 -10.02
C VAL A 232 -6.31 -4.81 -8.90
N PHE A 233 -5.63 -5.77 -8.29
CA PHE A 233 -6.20 -6.56 -7.19
C PHE A 233 -6.49 -5.71 -5.95
N GLN A 234 -5.61 -4.76 -5.63
CA GLN A 234 -5.82 -3.84 -4.53
C GLN A 234 -7.04 -2.93 -4.77
N VAL A 235 -7.16 -2.30 -5.94
CA VAL A 235 -8.28 -1.41 -6.26
C VAL A 235 -9.61 -2.15 -6.21
N LEU A 236 -9.66 -3.40 -6.68
CA LEU A 236 -10.86 -4.23 -6.60
C LEU A 236 -11.27 -4.54 -5.15
N HIS A 237 -10.30 -4.71 -4.25
CA HIS A 237 -10.56 -4.94 -2.83
C HIS A 237 -10.90 -3.66 -2.06
N ASP A 238 -10.29 -2.54 -2.44
CA ASP A 238 -10.40 -1.28 -1.70
C ASP A 238 -11.76 -0.60 -1.87
N ILE A 239 -12.58 -1.05 -2.82
CA ILE A 239 -14.01 -0.75 -2.82
C ILE A 239 -14.57 -1.28 -1.48
N THR A 240 -14.83 -0.34 -0.55
CA THR A 240 -15.23 -0.66 0.83
C THR A 240 -16.31 -1.74 0.83
N SER A 241 -16.18 -2.72 1.73
CA SER A 241 -17.16 -3.81 1.88
C SER A 241 -18.60 -3.29 1.96
N THR A 242 -18.81 -2.14 2.59
CA THR A 242 -20.08 -1.41 2.60
C THR A 242 -20.64 -1.07 1.22
N VAL A 243 -19.82 -0.52 0.31
CA VAL A 243 -20.25 -0.22 -1.07
C VAL A 243 -20.38 -1.49 -1.89
N LEU A 244 -19.52 -2.47 -1.63
CA LEU A 244 -19.50 -3.73 -2.37
C LEU A 244 -20.74 -4.58 -2.09
N ILE A 245 -21.25 -4.56 -0.86
CA ILE A 245 -22.49 -5.24 -0.47
C ILE A 245 -23.69 -4.65 -1.20
N ASP A 246 -23.75 -3.32 -1.33
CA ASP A 246 -24.87 -2.64 -2.00
C ASP A 246 -24.89 -2.85 -3.53
N VAL A 247 -23.73 -3.16 -4.13
CA VAL A 247 -23.57 -3.29 -5.59
C VAL A 247 -23.54 -4.75 -6.06
N MET A 248 -23.06 -5.67 -5.22
CA MET A 248 -22.94 -7.08 -5.59
C MET A 248 -24.29 -7.80 -5.43
N PRO A 249 -24.60 -8.76 -6.32
CA PRO A 249 -25.81 -9.55 -6.18
C PRO A 249 -25.79 -10.33 -4.86
N ASP A 250 -26.95 -10.37 -4.19
CA ASP A 250 -27.17 -11.22 -3.03
C ASP A 250 -26.82 -12.67 -3.38
N GLY A 251 -25.81 -13.24 -2.71
CA GLY A 251 -25.39 -14.61 -2.97
C GLY A 251 -24.05 -15.01 -2.39
N CYS A 252 -23.84 -16.32 -2.30
CA CYS A 252 -22.60 -16.96 -1.89
C CYS A 252 -21.99 -17.64 -3.11
N PRO A 253 -21.12 -16.96 -3.88
CA PRO A 253 -20.49 -17.55 -5.06
C PRO A 253 -19.70 -18.82 -4.72
N PHE A 254 -19.23 -18.94 -3.48
CA PHE A 254 -18.65 -20.16 -2.93
C PHE A 254 -19.57 -20.73 -1.85
N TYR A 255 -19.58 -22.07 -1.71
CA TYR A 255 -20.43 -22.79 -0.74
C TYR A 255 -20.37 -22.23 0.70
N ILE A 256 -19.24 -21.61 1.08
CA ILE A 256 -18.97 -21.06 2.42
C ILE A 256 -18.66 -19.55 2.36
N GLY A 257 -18.57 -18.94 1.17
CA GLY A 257 -18.00 -17.60 1.01
C GLY A 257 -18.81 -16.65 0.13
N SER A 258 -18.94 -15.40 0.60
CA SER A 258 -19.54 -14.29 -0.13
C SER A 258 -18.57 -13.70 -1.17
N TRP A 259 -19.07 -12.80 -2.03
CA TRP A 259 -18.23 -12.00 -2.92
C TRP A 259 -17.13 -11.24 -2.18
N VAL A 260 -17.42 -10.74 -0.97
CA VAL A 260 -16.42 -10.04 -0.12
C VAL A 260 -15.20 -10.93 0.11
N ASN A 261 -15.38 -12.22 0.38
CA ASN A 261 -14.27 -13.15 0.61
C ASN A 261 -13.42 -13.38 -0.65
N PHE A 262 -14.04 -13.35 -1.83
CA PHE A 262 -13.30 -13.43 -3.09
C PHE A 262 -12.36 -12.24 -3.28
N PHE A 263 -12.86 -11.02 -3.02
CA PHE A 263 -12.03 -9.82 -3.09
C PHE A 263 -10.94 -9.80 -2.00
N SER A 264 -11.22 -10.31 -0.80
CA SER A 264 -10.20 -10.50 0.24
C SER A 264 -9.09 -11.48 -0.22
N LEU A 265 -9.43 -12.52 -0.98
CA LEU A 265 -8.43 -13.43 -1.56
C LEU A 265 -7.57 -12.73 -2.62
N LEU A 266 -8.18 -11.89 -3.48
CA LEU A 266 -7.42 -11.05 -4.42
C LEU A 266 -6.49 -10.09 -3.68
N TYR A 267 -6.92 -9.55 -2.54
CA TYR A 267 -6.10 -8.69 -1.70
C TYR A 267 -4.87 -9.42 -1.14
N ILE A 268 -5.04 -10.65 -0.64
CA ILE A 268 -3.90 -11.49 -0.24
C ILE A 268 -2.91 -11.66 -1.41
N GLY A 269 -3.44 -11.90 -2.62
CA GLY A 269 -2.62 -11.96 -3.84
C GLY A 269 -1.86 -10.67 -4.12
N SER A 270 -2.49 -9.50 -3.92
CA SER A 270 -1.85 -8.20 -4.13
C SER A 270 -0.67 -7.98 -3.15
N LEU A 271 -0.80 -8.39 -1.89
CA LEU A 271 0.29 -8.27 -0.90
C LEU A 271 1.53 -9.06 -1.32
N VAL A 272 1.34 -10.28 -1.82
CA VAL A 272 2.45 -11.12 -2.32
C VAL A 272 3.10 -10.45 -3.54
N LEU A 273 2.31 -9.89 -4.45
CA LEU A 273 2.82 -9.20 -5.64
C LEU A 273 3.57 -7.91 -5.30
N TYR A 274 3.09 -7.11 -4.34
CA TYR A 274 3.84 -5.96 -3.80
C TYR A 274 5.17 -6.39 -3.20
N PHE A 275 5.19 -7.47 -2.43
CA PHE A 275 6.43 -8.02 -1.90
C PHE A 275 7.41 -8.46 -3.00
N LEU A 276 6.92 -9.13 -4.05
CA LEU A 276 7.75 -9.51 -5.21
C LEU A 276 8.28 -8.28 -5.94
N PHE A 277 7.48 -7.23 -6.10
CA PHE A 277 7.94 -5.95 -6.63
C PHE A 277 9.10 -5.36 -5.79
N ILE A 278 8.94 -5.28 -4.47
CA ILE A 278 9.97 -4.78 -3.54
C ILE A 278 11.24 -5.60 -3.64
N ARG A 279 11.11 -6.93 -3.67
CA ARG A 279 12.25 -7.85 -3.81
C ARG A 279 13.05 -7.56 -5.08
N MET A 280 12.37 -7.34 -6.19
CA MET A 280 13.02 -7.06 -7.48
C MET A 280 13.69 -5.69 -7.50
N GLU A 281 13.06 -4.67 -6.92
CA GLU A 281 13.66 -3.33 -6.75
C GLU A 281 14.87 -3.35 -5.82
N PHE A 282 14.83 -4.13 -4.76
CA PHE A 282 15.97 -4.31 -3.86
C PHE A 282 17.20 -4.87 -4.60
N PHE A 283 17.03 -5.94 -5.38
CA PHE A 283 18.14 -6.49 -6.17
C PHE A 283 18.64 -5.55 -7.26
N ARG A 284 17.77 -4.71 -7.83
CA ARG A 284 18.17 -3.65 -8.76
C ARG A 284 19.05 -2.62 -8.03
N ASN A 285 18.58 -2.11 -6.89
CA ASN A 285 19.32 -1.12 -6.10
C ASN A 285 20.66 -1.65 -5.59
N GLN A 286 20.73 -2.91 -5.16
CA GLN A 286 21.99 -3.54 -4.79
C GLN A 286 23.02 -3.51 -5.92
N ARG A 287 22.60 -3.85 -7.15
CA ARG A 287 23.51 -3.85 -8.32
C ARG A 287 24.05 -2.44 -8.59
N VAL A 288 23.18 -1.44 -8.57
CA VAL A 288 23.59 -0.03 -8.78
C VAL A 288 24.63 0.41 -7.75
N ILE A 289 24.42 0.08 -6.46
CA ILE A 289 25.37 0.45 -5.39
C ILE A 289 26.72 -0.27 -5.54
N ILE A 290 26.70 -1.54 -5.95
CA ILE A 290 27.94 -2.30 -6.19
C ILE A 290 28.74 -1.66 -7.32
N PHE A 291 28.11 -1.38 -8.47
CA PHE A 291 28.77 -0.74 -9.60
C PHE A 291 29.30 0.65 -9.25
N SER A 292 28.52 1.48 -8.56
CA SER A 292 28.98 2.81 -8.14
C SER A 292 30.21 2.77 -7.24
N LYS A 293 30.35 1.70 -6.43
CA LYS A 293 31.46 1.58 -5.48
C LYS A 293 32.73 1.02 -6.14
N ILE A 294 32.59 0.08 -7.07
CA ILE A 294 33.73 -0.42 -7.85
C ILE A 294 34.35 0.74 -8.65
N ASN A 295 33.51 1.52 -9.37
CA ASN A 295 33.99 2.65 -10.16
C ASN A 295 34.69 3.73 -9.31
N SER A 296 34.35 3.89 -8.03
CA SER A 296 35.03 4.83 -7.14
C SER A 296 36.36 4.31 -6.60
N GLU A 297 36.53 3.00 -6.47
CA GLU A 297 37.77 2.40 -5.96
C GLU A 297 38.84 2.27 -7.08
N ASP A 298 38.44 2.22 -8.36
CA ASP A 298 39.37 2.22 -9.51
C ASP A 298 39.99 3.62 -9.81
N LEU A 299 39.54 4.66 -9.11
CA LEU A 299 40.02 6.04 -9.25
C LEU A 299 41.05 6.44 -8.16
N ASP A 300 41.32 5.57 -7.19
CA ASP A 300 42.31 5.75 -6.10
C ASP A 300 43.53 4.82 -6.28
#